data_AF-W1Y365-F1
#
_entry.id   AF-W1Y365-F1
#
_cell.length_a   1.000
_cell.length_b   1.000
_cell.length_c   1.000
_cell.angle_alpha   90.00
_cell.angle_beta   90.00
_cell.angle_gamma   90.00
#
_symmetry.space_group_name_H-M   'P 1'
#
loop_
_entity.id
_entity.type
_entity.pdbx_description
1 polymer ?
#
loop_
_entity_poly.entity_id
_entity_poly.type
_entity_poly.pdbx_seq_one_letter_code
_entity_poly.pdbx_strand_id
1 'polypeptide(L)' 'PGAVPGNGTVHGEVYRIDNATLAELDALRTRGGEYARQLIQTPYGSAWMYVYQRPVDGLKLIESGDWLDRDK' A
#
# COMPACT_ATOMS: atom_id res chain seq x y z
N PRO A 1 -0.59 -7.21 -4.41
CA PRO A 1 -0.35 -7.15 -2.94
C PRO A 1 -1.30 -6.13 -2.32
N GLY A 2 -1.78 -6.40 -1.11
CA GLY A 2 -2.51 -5.41 -0.31
C GLY A 2 -1.85 -5.28 1.06
N ALA A 3 -1.39 -4.08 1.41
CA ALA A 3 -1.00 -3.77 2.78
C ALA A 3 -2.27 -3.47 3.58
N VAL A 4 -2.38 -4.04 4.78
CA VAL A 4 -3.49 -3.80 5.72
C VAL A 4 -2.95 -3.31 7.05
N PRO A 5 -3.72 -2.52 7.83
CA PRO A 5 -3.30 -2.13 9.17
C PRO A 5 -3.15 -3.37 10.05
N GLY A 6 -2.05 -3.43 10.81
CA GLY A 6 -1.74 -4.56 11.66
C GLY A 6 -0.35 -4.45 12.26
N ASN A 7 0.08 -5.51 12.94
CA ASN A 7 1.43 -5.58 13.49
C ASN A 7 2.40 -6.11 12.41
N GLY A 8 3.58 -5.52 12.34
CA GLY A 8 4.62 -5.90 11.39
C GLY A 8 5.26 -4.69 10.74
N THR A 9 6.15 -4.95 9.78
CA THR A 9 6.76 -3.93 8.93
C THR A 9 6.42 -4.25 7.48
N VAL A 10 6.19 -3.23 6.66
CA VAL A 10 6.04 -3.40 5.20
C VAL A 10 7.20 -2.67 4.54
N HIS A 11 7.94 -3.38 3.69
CA HIS A 11 9.01 -2.80 2.89
C HIS A 11 8.43 -2.25 1.60
N GLY A 12 8.85 -1.04 1.24
CA GLY A 12 8.35 -0.36 0.07
C GLY A 12 9.25 0.78 -0.35
N GLU A 13 8.88 1.38 -1.47
CA GLU A 13 9.62 2.46 -2.11
C GLU A 13 8.78 3.75 -2.08
N VAL A 14 9.43 4.88 -1.83
CA VAL A 14 8.78 6.19 -1.79
C VAL A 14 9.16 6.97 -3.03
N TYR A 15 8.15 7.37 -3.81
CA TYR A 15 8.33 8.12 -5.05
C TYR A 15 7.72 9.51 -4.92
N ARG A 16 8.41 10.52 -5.46
CA ARG A 16 7.86 11.87 -5.61
C ARG A 16 7.19 11.97 -6.99
N ILE A 17 5.88 12.17 -6.98
CA ILE A 17 5.06 12.33 -8.19
C ILE A 17 4.32 13.67 -8.15
N ASP A 18 3.94 14.17 -9.32
CA ASP A 18 3.08 15.35 -9.43
C ASP A 18 1.59 15.00 -9.20
N ASN A 19 0.77 16.03 -9.09
CA ASN A 19 -0.65 15.88 -8.78
C ASN A 19 -1.46 15.24 -9.92
N ALA A 20 -1.04 15.38 -11.18
CA ALA A 20 -1.71 14.75 -12.31
C ALA A 20 -1.46 13.23 -12.29
N THR A 21 -0.21 12.82 -12.10
CA THR A 21 0.17 11.40 -11.94
C THR A 21 -0.57 10.77 -10.74
N LEU A 22 -0.70 11.49 -9.63
CA LEU A 22 -1.44 11.02 -8.45
C LEU A 22 -2.93 10.81 -8.76
N ALA A 23 -3.56 11.73 -9.49
CA ALA A 23 -4.97 11.63 -9.86
C ALA A 23 -5.25 10.43 -10.79
N GLU A 24 -4.34 10.14 -11.73
CA GLU A 24 -4.43 8.96 -12.59
C GLU A 24 -4.30 7.65 -11.80
N LEU A 25 -3.36 7.59 -10.85
CA LEU A 25 -3.19 6.45 -9.94
C LEU A 25 -4.43 6.25 -9.07
N ASP A 26 -4.99 7.32 -8.50
CA ASP A 26 -6.23 7.27 -7.73
C ASP A 26 -7.37 6.73 -8.60
N ALA A 27 -7.54 7.21 -9.83
CA ALA A 27 -8.55 6.70 -10.76
C ALA A 27 -8.37 5.20 -11.04
N LEU A 28 -7.15 4.70 -11.19
CA LEU A 28 -6.90 3.27 -11.41
C LEU A 28 -7.14 2.41 -10.16
N ARG A 29 -6.73 2.88 -8.98
CA ARG A 29 -6.70 2.08 -7.74
C ARG A 29 -7.96 2.16 -6.88
N THR A 30 -8.72 3.24 -6.97
CA THR A 30 -9.92 3.46 -6.12
C THR A 30 -11.23 3.10 -6.82
N ARG A 31 -11.22 2.85 -8.14
CA ARG A 31 -12.43 2.49 -8.92
C ARG A 31 -13.17 1.26 -8.37
N GLY A 32 -12.48 0.32 -7.73
CA GLY A 32 -13.06 -0.89 -7.13
C GLY A 32 -13.41 -0.76 -5.63
N GLY A 33 -13.10 0.38 -4.99
CA GLY A 33 -13.22 0.55 -3.54
C GLY A 33 -12.33 -0.37 -2.70
N GLU A 34 -11.35 -1.04 -3.33
CA GLU A 34 -10.49 -2.04 -2.69
C GLU A 34 -9.38 -1.43 -1.85
N TYR A 35 -8.96 -0.22 -2.22
CA TYR A 35 -7.87 0.50 -1.58
C TYR A 35 -8.33 1.87 -1.13
N ALA A 36 -7.94 2.26 0.09
CA ALA A 36 -8.08 3.61 0.61
C ALA A 36 -6.72 4.28 0.70
N ARG A 37 -6.68 5.59 0.44
CA ARG A 37 -5.48 6.39 0.59
C ARG A 37 -5.29 6.75 2.06
N GLN A 38 -4.12 6.43 2.60
CA GLN A 38 -3.73 6.81 3.96
C GLN A 38 -2.43 7.61 3.93
N LEU A 39 -2.37 8.65 4.75
CA LEU A 39 -1.16 9.43 4.93
C LEU A 39 -0.31 8.75 5.99
N ILE A 40 0.89 8.31 5.60
CA ILE A 40 1.84 7.65 6.49
C ILE A 40 3.08 8.52 6.70
N GLN A 41 3.73 8.35 7.86
CA GLN A 41 5.03 8.97 8.12
C GLN A 41 6.14 8.09 7.57
N THR A 42 7.07 8.70 6.85
CA THR A 42 8.28 8.04 6.35
C THR A 42 9.51 8.85 6.76
N PRO A 43 10.73 8.27 6.68
CA PRO A 43 11.97 9.03 6.90
C PRO A 43 12.14 10.26 5.97
N TYR A 44 11.40 10.29 4.85
CA TYR A 44 11.42 11.37 3.86
C TYR A 44 10.26 12.38 4.04
N GLY A 45 9.49 12.26 5.12
CA GLY A 45 8.28 13.04 5.39
C GLY A 45 6.99 12.25 5.13
N SER A 46 5.87 12.95 5.13
CA SER A 46 4.55 12.35 4.91
C SER A 46 4.40 11.86 3.45
N ALA A 47 3.96 10.63 3.27
CA ALA A 47 3.68 10.04 1.96
C ALA A 47 2.29 9.39 1.91
N TRP A 48 1.70 9.33 0.72
CA TRP A 48 0.44 8.63 0.50
C TRP A 48 0.69 7.15 0.23
N MET A 49 -0.03 6.29 0.94
CA MET A 49 -0.02 4.84 0.76
C MET A 49 -1.44 4.33 0.47
N TYR A 50 -1.53 3.34 -0.41
CA TYR A 50 -2.79 2.65 -0.70
C TYR A 50 -2.92 1.41 0.19
N VAL A 51 -3.86 1.46 1.13
CA VAL A 51 -4.13 0.40 2.11
C VAL A 51 -5.37 -0.37 1.69
N TYR A 52 -5.26 -1.68 1.62
CA TYR A 52 -6.36 -2.57 1.25
C TYR A 52 -7.44 -2.59 2.33
N GLN A 53 -8.72 -2.56 1.94
CA GLN A 53 -9.86 -2.34 2.85
C GLN A 53 -10.82 -3.54 2.95
N ARG A 54 -10.60 -4.61 2.17
CA ARG A 54 -11.48 -5.78 2.18
C ARG A 54 -10.96 -6.87 3.12
N PRO A 55 -11.82 -7.82 3.53
CA PRO A 55 -11.40 -8.96 4.33
C PRO A 55 -10.21 -9.70 3.68
N VAL A 56 -9.28 -10.15 4.53
CA VAL A 56 -8.06 -10.85 4.11
C VAL A 56 -8.07 -12.33 4.47
N ASP A 57 -9.23 -12.85 4.88
CA ASP A 57 -9.42 -14.25 5.26
C ASP A 57 -9.01 -15.18 4.12
N GLY A 58 -8.16 -16.16 4.44
CA GLY A 58 -7.64 -17.12 3.46
C GLY A 58 -6.56 -16.58 2.51
N LEU A 59 -6.17 -15.31 2.62
CA LEU A 59 -5.03 -14.76 1.87
C LEU A 59 -3.70 -15.12 2.55
N LYS A 60 -2.66 -15.34 1.73
CA LYS A 60 -1.30 -15.60 2.21
C LYS A 60 -0.72 -14.33 2.83
N LEU A 61 -0.41 -14.38 4.13
CA LEU A 61 0.40 -13.37 4.79
C LEU A 61 1.85 -13.48 4.30
N ILE A 62 2.47 -12.33 4.02
CA ILE A 62 3.90 -12.24 3.74
C ILE A 62 4.57 -11.81 5.04
N GLU A 63 5.14 -12.77 5.78
CA GLU A 63 5.69 -12.51 7.12
C GLU A 63 6.87 -11.53 7.11
N SER A 64 7.68 -11.55 6.05
CA SER A 64 8.80 -10.62 5.88
C SER A 64 8.35 -9.17 5.68
N GLY A 65 7.11 -8.95 5.25
CA GLY A 65 6.63 -7.65 4.80
C GLY A 65 7.26 -7.14 3.50
N ASP A 66 8.14 -7.93 2.87
CA ASP A 66 8.74 -7.62 1.58
C ASP A 66 8.07 -8.45 0.48
N TRP A 67 7.47 -7.73 -0.48
CA TRP A 67 6.79 -8.33 -1.62
C TRP A 67 7.71 -9.19 -2.50
N LEU A 68 9.00 -8.87 -2.57
CA LEU A 68 9.98 -9.63 -3.32
C LEU A 68 10.27 -10.99 -2.67
N ASP A 69 10.10 -11.08 -1.35
CA ASP A 69 10.30 -12.28 -0.54
C ASP A 69 9.00 -13.03 -0.24
N ARG A 70 7.91 -12.75 -0.98
CA ARG A 70 6.57 -13.33 -0.75
C ARG A 70 6.48 -14.87 -0.78
N ASP A 71 7.48 -15.54 -1.35
CA ASP A 71 7.52 -16.99 -1.53
C ASP A 71 8.54 -17.68 -0.63
N LYS A 72 9.28 -16.91 0.18
CA LYS A 72 10.18 -17.45 1.21
C LYS A 72 9.42 -17.86 2.46
#